data_AF-A0A926U8P9-F1
#
_entry.id   AF-A0A926U8P9-F1
#
_cell.length_a   1.000
_cell.length_b   1.000
_cell.length_c   1.000
_cell.angle_alpha   90.00
_cell.angle_beta   90.00
_cell.angle_gamma   90.00
#
_symmetry.space_group_name_H-M   'P 1'
#
loop_
_entity.id
_entity.type
_entity.pdbx_description
1 polymer ?
#
loop_
_entity_poly.entity_id
_entity_poly.type
_entity_poly.pdbx_seq_one_letter_code
_entity_poly.pdbx_strand_id
1 'polypeptide(L)' 'MEVLNAEWDESALVQKLSVYLPEHVMETLRKRAEREKRSLSNLAAYILERAVEQDKDQDSEGSS' A
#
# COMPACT_ATOMS: atom_id res chain seq x y z
N MET A 1 12.80 -34.12 -6.96
CA MET A 1 11.86 -33.07 -6.52
C MET A 1 11.89 -32.01 -7.60
N GLU A 2 10.83 -31.95 -8.42
CA GLU A 2 10.69 -30.92 -9.45
C GLU A 2 10.40 -29.60 -8.75
N VAL A 3 11.37 -28.68 -8.81
CA VAL A 3 11.15 -27.28 -8.45
C VAL A 3 10.28 -26.67 -9.54
N LEU A 4 8.99 -26.52 -9.25
CA LEU A 4 8.06 -25.76 -10.07
C LEU A 4 8.55 -24.31 -10.08
N ASN A 5 9.23 -23.92 -11.15
CA ASN A 5 9.43 -22.52 -11.51
C ASN A 5 8.03 -21.94 -11.75
N ALA A 6 7.43 -21.36 -10.71
CA ALA A 6 6.33 -20.45 -10.90
C ALA A 6 6.87 -19.32 -11.78
N GLU A 7 6.42 -19.24 -13.03
CA GLU A 7 6.57 -18.04 -13.84
C GLU A 7 5.85 -16.92 -13.09
N TRP A 8 6.62 -16.06 -12.43
CA TRP A 8 6.11 -14.82 -11.90
C TRP A 8 5.83 -13.93 -13.10
N ASP A 9 4.56 -13.84 -13.47
CA ASP A 9 4.09 -12.94 -14.51
C ASP A 9 4.41 -11.49 -14.08
N GLU A 10 5.44 -10.90 -14.69
CA GLU A 10 5.89 -9.53 -14.43
C GLU A 10 4.81 -8.48 -14.76
N SER A 11 3.68 -8.88 -15.35
CA SER A 11 2.51 -8.03 -15.62
C SER A 11 1.61 -7.85 -14.38
N ALA A 12 1.83 -8.56 -13.27
CA ALA A 12 1.06 -8.45 -12.03
C ALA A 12 1.54 -7.30 -11.10
N LEU A 13 2.10 -6.22 -11.65
CA LEU A 13 2.69 -5.11 -10.87
C LEU A 13 1.68 -4.28 -10.05
N VAL A 14 0.37 -4.42 -10.29
CA VAL A 14 -0.68 -3.67 -9.58
C VAL A 14 -1.79 -4.61 -9.13
N GLN A 15 -1.96 -4.76 -7.82
CA GLN A 15 -3.04 -5.53 -7.23
C GLN A 15 -4.21 -4.64 -6.80
N LYS A 16 -5.45 -5.11 -7.00
CA LYS A 16 -6.65 -4.40 -6.56
C LYS A 16 -7.02 -4.82 -5.14
N LEU A 17 -7.13 -3.85 -4.24
CA LEU A 17 -7.58 -4.02 -2.87
C LEU A 17 -8.91 -3.28 -2.65
N SER A 18 -9.88 -3.92 -2.01
CA SER A 18 -11.15 -3.33 -1.59
C SER A 18 -11.27 -3.42 -0.07
N VAL A 19 -11.53 -2.30 0.60
CA VAL A 19 -11.65 -2.22 2.06
C VAL A 19 -12.83 -1.35 2.46
N TYR A 20 -13.38 -1.61 3.65
CA TYR A 20 -14.35 -0.73 4.29
C TYR A 20 -13.61 0.21 5.24
N LEU A 21 -13.84 1.52 5.09
CA LEU A 21 -13.24 2.54 5.93
C LEU A 21 -14.34 3.30 6.68
N PRO A 22 -14.08 3.73 7.94
CA PRO A 22 -14.95 4.67 8.62
C PRO A 22 -15.11 5.97 7.81
N GLU A 23 -16.30 6.57 7.86
CA GLU A 23 -16.64 7.76 7.08
C GLU A 23 -15.65 8.92 7.31
N HIS A 24 -15.27 9.18 8.56
CA HIS A 24 -14.33 10.24 8.91
C HIS A 24 -12.94 10.06 8.28
N VAL A 25 -12.48 8.81 8.14
CA VAL A 25 -11.21 8.50 7.46
C VAL A 25 -11.33 8.77 5.97
N MET A 26 -12.42 8.31 5.35
CA MET A 26 -12.68 8.51 3.93
C MET A 26 -12.79 10.00 3.58
N GLU A 27 -13.47 10.80 4.40
CA GLU A 27 -13.58 12.24 4.21
C GLU A 27 -12.21 12.93 4.30
N THR A 28 -11.41 12.55 5.29
CA THR A 28 -10.05 13.08 5.47
C THR A 28 -9.17 12.77 4.27
N LEU A 29 -9.24 11.55 3.75
CA LEU A 29 -8.49 11.14 2.55
C LEU A 29 -8.93 11.92 1.31
N ARG A 30 -10.24 12.14 1.10
CA ARG A 30 -10.75 12.94 -0.03
C ARG A 30 -10.24 14.38 0.03
N LYS A 31 -10.42 15.06 1.16
CA LYS A 31 -9.98 16.45 1.36
C LYS A 31 -8.46 16.59 1.09
N ARG A 32 -7.68 15.61 1.55
CA ARG A 32 -6.23 15.60 1.33
C ARG A 32 -5.87 15.36 -0.13
N ALA A 33 -6.54 14.43 -0.81
CA ALA A 33 -6.31 14.14 -2.23
C ALA A 33 -6.61 15.37 -3.10
N GLU A 34 -7.70 16.09 -2.81
CA GLU A 34 -8.06 17.36 -3.47
C GLU A 34 -6.98 18.43 -3.25
N ARG A 35 -6.54 18.62 -1.99
CA ARG A 35 -5.49 19.58 -1.64
C ARG A 35 -4.17 19.29 -2.35
N GLU A 36 -3.80 18.01 -2.47
CA GLU A 36 -2.56 17.56 -3.12
C GLU A 36 -2.70 17.37 -4.64
N LYS A 37 -3.87 17.67 -5.22
CA LYS A 37 -4.17 17.50 -6.66
C LYS A 37 -3.81 16.11 -7.20
N ARG A 38 -4.13 15.06 -6.44
CA ARG A 38 -3.89 13.65 -6.83
C ARG A 38 -5.14 12.81 -6.68
N SER A 39 -5.17 11.67 -7.37
CA SER A 39 -6.28 10.72 -7.23
C SER A 39 -6.30 10.13 -5.81
N LEU A 40 -7.50 9.79 -5.34
CA LEU A 40 -7.69 9.16 -4.04
C LEU A 40 -6.94 7.83 -3.94
N SER A 41 -6.97 7.03 -5.01
CA SER A 41 -6.28 5.74 -5.07
C SER A 41 -4.76 5.89 -4.97
N ASN A 42 -4.17 6.88 -5.65
CA ASN A 42 -2.72 7.12 -5.57
C ASN A 42 -2.32 7.62 -4.18
N LEU A 43 -3.13 8.48 -3.56
CA LEU A 43 -2.88 8.92 -2.19
C LEU A 43 -2.95 7.74 -1.21
N ALA A 44 -3.96 6.88 -1.35
CA ALA A 44 -4.14 5.71 -0.49
C ALA A 44 -2.96 4.72 -0.64
N ALA A 45 -2.56 4.44 -1.88
CA ALA A 45 -1.40 3.59 -2.18
C ALA A 45 -0.12 4.16 -1.56
N TYR A 46 0.15 5.46 -1.73
CA TYR A 46 1.31 6.13 -1.14
C TYR A 46 1.34 6.07 0.40
N ILE A 47 0.19 6.26 1.05
CA ILE A 47 0.11 6.17 2.52
C ILE A 47 0.37 4.73 2.98
N LEU A 48 -0.17 3.74 2.29
CA LEU A 48 0.02 2.32 2.60
C LEU A 48 1.47 1.88 2.38
N GLU A 49 2.09 2.28 1.27
CA GLU A 49 3.49 1.99 0.96
C GLU A 49 4.40 2.50 2.09
N ARG A 50 4.24 3.78 2.46
CA ARG A 50 5.03 4.38 3.54
C ARG A 50 4.82 3.67 4.89
N ALA A 51 3.59 3.25 5.21
CA ALA A 51 3.33 2.52 6.44
C ALA A 51 4.04 1.16 6.45
N VAL A 52 3.98 0.42 5.34
CA VAL A 52 4.66 -0.88 5.19
C VAL A 52 6.18 -0.75 5.27
N GLU A 53 6.76 0.31 4.70
CA GLU A 53 8.20 0.59 4.84
C GLU A 53 8.59 0.85 6.30
N GLN A 54 7.81 1.67 7.01
CA GLN A 54 8.05 1.98 8.42
C GLN A 54 7.97 0.78 9.36
N ASP A 55 7.13 -0.21 9.05
CA ASP A 55 7.08 -1.48 9.80
C ASP A 55 8.37 -2.31 9.58
N LYS A 56 8.90 -2.35 8.35
CA LYS A 56 10.14 -3.10 8.03
C LYS A 56 11.37 -2.56 8.75
N ASP A 57 11.47 -1.23 8.86
CA ASP A 57 12.59 -0.58 9.55
C ASP A 57 12.57 -0.89 11.05
N GLN A 58 11.39 -0.98 11.67
CA GLN A 58 11.25 -1.29 13.10
C GLN A 58 11.58 -2.75 13.44
N ASP A 59 11.28 -3.70 12.56
CA ASP A 59 11.65 -5.11 12.75
C ASP A 59 13.18 -5.34 12.65
N SER A 60 13.90 -4.47 11.92
CA SER A 60 15.35 -4.59 11.71
C SER A 60 16.20 -4.07 12.88
N GLU A 61 15.66 -3.16 13.70
CA GLU A 61 16.36 -2.59 14.87
C GLU A 61 16.14 -3.38 16.18
N GLY A 62 15.36 -4.47 16.15
CA GLY A 62 15.08 -5.35 17.29
C GLY A 62 15.99 -6.58 17.43
N SER A 63 16.95 -6.78 16.52
CA SER A 63 17.89 -7.91 16.55
C SER A 63 19.33 -7.42 16.76
N SER A 64 19.67 -7.02 17.99
CA SER A 64 21.06 -6.80 18.44
C SER A 64 21.22 -7.12 19.91
#